data_AF-A0A7S4IJT6-F1
#
_entry.id   AF-A0A7S4IJT6-F1
#
_cell.length_a   1.000
_cell.length_b   1.000
_cell.length_c   1.000
_cell.angle_alpha   90.00
_cell.angle_beta   90.00
_cell.angle_gamma   90.00
#
_symmetry.space_group_name_H-M   'P 1'
#
loop_
_entity.id
_entity.type
_entity.pdbx_description
1 polymer ?
#
loop_
_entity_poly.entity_id
_entity_poly.type
_entity_poly.pdbx_seq_one_letter_code
_entity_poly.pdbx_strand_id
1 'polypeptide(L)'
;NSRAHYFMSLVASNEAQCRICRDIDNVNALLSPCACKGTVGHVHKACLVQWIAYRVQSRRGIEHCELCGSKLQVKWKTRAFYKWEKIHLTQEEKTKLNIFTFSYVVAAMGM
;
A
#
# COMPACT_ATOMS: atom_id res chain seq x y z
N ASN A 1 -7.31 31.32 -0.64
CA ASN A 1 -6.65 30.98 0.63
C ASN A 1 -5.84 29.71 0.39
N SER A 2 -4.66 29.89 -0.20
CA SER A 2 -3.98 28.90 -1.01
C SER A 2 -2.65 28.53 -0.36
N ARG A 3 -2.64 27.52 0.51
CA ARG A 3 -1.39 26.91 1.02
C ARG A 3 -1.56 25.42 1.30
N ALA A 4 -2.01 24.68 0.29
CA ALA A 4 -1.70 23.25 0.17
C ALA A 4 -0.23 23.09 -0.21
N HIS A 5 0.68 23.39 0.73
CA HIS A 5 2.05 22.92 0.63
C HIS A 5 2.01 21.42 0.94
N TYR A 6 1.82 20.63 -0.11
CA TYR A 6 2.15 19.21 -0.09
C TYR A 6 3.59 19.08 0.39
N PHE A 7 3.78 18.68 1.65
CA PHE A 7 5.07 18.26 2.19
C PHE A 7 5.42 16.88 1.62
N MET A 8 5.45 16.77 0.29
CA MET A 8 6.22 15.75 -0.42
C MET A 8 7.63 16.33 -0.62
N SER A 9 8.20 16.90 0.45
CA SER A 9 9.55 17.42 0.43
C SER A 9 10.46 16.22 0.21
N LEU A 10 11.11 16.16 -0.95
CA LEU A 10 12.27 15.29 -1.13
C LEU A 10 13.30 15.80 -0.13
N VAL A 11 13.39 15.17 1.03
CA VAL A 11 14.37 15.55 2.05
C VAL A 11 15.69 14.98 1.57
N ALA A 12 16.45 15.78 0.82
CA ALA A 12 17.88 15.56 0.59
C ALA A 12 18.63 15.97 1.88
N SER A 13 18.34 15.28 2.98
CA SER A 13 19.18 15.34 4.16
C SER A 13 20.08 14.13 4.09
N ASN A 14 21.39 14.36 3.95
CA ASN A 14 22.43 13.35 4.10
C ASN A 14 22.42 12.64 5.48
N GLU A 15 21.46 12.95 6.36
CA GLU A 15 21.30 12.39 7.70
C GLU A 15 19.90 11.78 7.95
N ALA A 16 18.95 11.92 7.02
CA ALA A 16 17.62 11.34 7.22
C ALA A 16 17.64 9.83 6.89
N GLN A 17 17.24 9.01 7.86
CA GLN A 17 17.21 7.55 7.73
C GLN A 17 15.78 7.05 7.51
N CYS A 18 15.58 6.12 6.59
CA CYS A 18 14.28 5.46 6.40
C CYS A 18 13.89 4.67 7.66
N ARG A 19 12.73 4.94 8.25
CA ARG A 19 12.25 4.26 9.48
C ARG A 19 12.04 2.74 9.34
N ILE A 20 11.95 2.24 8.09
CA ILE A 20 11.63 0.83 7.80
C ILE A 20 12.92 0.04 7.54
N CYS A 21 13.71 0.44 6.54
CA CYS A 21 14.93 -0.28 6.17
C CYS A 21 16.18 0.20 6.91
N ARG A 22 16.09 1.31 7.65
CA ARG A 22 17.21 1.92 8.38
C ARG A 22 18.40 2.31 7.50
N ASP A 23 18.13 2.64 6.25
CA ASP A 23 19.13 3.07 5.28
C ASP A 23 18.99 4.57 4.98
N ILE A 24 20.11 5.21 4.68
CA ILE A 24 20.27 6.65 4.37
C ILE A 24 20.55 6.81 2.86
N ASP A 25 21.22 5.85 2.24
CA ASP A 25 21.78 5.94 0.89
C ASP A 25 20.98 5.13 -0.12
N ASN A 26 19.80 5.64 -0.45
CA ASN A 26 19.10 5.16 -1.63
C ASN A 26 18.89 6.29 -2.62
N VAL A 27 19.20 6.01 -3.89
CA VAL A 27 18.84 6.81 -5.08
C VAL A 27 17.34 7.20 -5.07
N ASN A 28 16.54 6.47 -4.29
CA ASN A 28 15.14 6.75 -4.04
C ASN A 28 14.96 7.73 -2.88
N ALA A 29 14.54 8.95 -3.20
CA ALA A 29 14.25 9.97 -2.20
C ALA A 29 13.27 9.52 -1.08
N LEU A 30 13.54 10.01 0.13
CA LEU A 30 12.68 9.85 1.30
C LEU A 30 11.42 10.72 1.18
N LEU A 31 10.32 10.19 1.70
CA LEU A 31 9.00 10.82 1.73
C LEU A 31 8.52 10.93 3.18
N SER A 32 7.68 11.93 3.45
CA SER A 32 6.98 12.11 4.73
C SER A 32 5.48 11.86 4.56
N PRO A 33 5.00 10.61 4.69
CA PRO A 33 3.62 10.27 4.40
C PRO A 33 2.64 10.71 5.50
N CYS A 34 3.11 11.20 6.64
CA CYS A 34 2.32 11.60 7.79
C CYS A 34 2.99 12.75 8.55
N ALA A 35 2.34 13.28 9.59
CA ALA A 35 2.84 14.40 10.40
C ALA A 35 3.89 14.02 11.48
N CYS A 36 4.46 12.81 11.42
CA CYS A 36 5.52 12.39 12.32
C CYS A 36 6.75 13.30 12.18
N LYS A 37 7.35 13.70 13.31
CA LYS A 37 8.55 14.54 13.35
C LYS A 37 9.81 13.70 13.50
N GLY A 38 10.95 14.22 13.03
CA GLY A 38 12.24 13.53 13.11
C GLY A 38 12.34 12.33 12.17
N THR A 39 13.28 11.42 12.45
CA THR A 39 13.60 10.26 11.59
C THR A 39 12.42 9.32 11.37
N VAL A 40 11.51 9.20 12.36
CA VAL A 40 10.30 8.36 12.25
C VAL A 40 9.29 8.85 11.21
N GLY A 41 9.43 10.08 10.72
CA GLY A 41 8.62 10.62 9.63
C GLY A 41 9.08 10.21 8.24
N HIS A 42 10.32 9.72 8.08
CA HIS A 42 10.95 9.55 6.77
C HIS A 42 10.90 8.09 6.30
N VAL A 43 10.43 7.87 5.08
CA VAL A 43 10.27 6.53 4.49
C VAL A 43 10.57 6.55 2.99
N HIS A 44 11.29 5.55 2.48
CA HIS A 44 11.40 5.36 1.03
C HIS A 44 10.05 5.03 0.40
N LYS A 45 9.84 5.44 -0.86
CA LYS A 45 8.64 5.06 -1.63
C LYS A 45 8.42 3.54 -1.67
N ALA A 46 9.47 2.75 -1.93
CA ALA A 46 9.39 1.30 -1.99
C ALA A 46 9.01 0.69 -0.63
N CYS A 47 9.66 1.14 0.45
CA CYS A 47 9.36 0.69 1.81
C CYS A 47 7.94 1.07 2.25
N LEU A 48 7.46 2.27 1.86
CA LEU A 48 6.09 2.70 2.15
C LEU A 48 5.05 1.81 1.45
N VAL A 49 5.29 1.45 0.18
CA VAL A 49 4.41 0.53 -0.57
C VAL A 49 4.37 -0.85 0.08
N GLN A 50 5.52 -1.39 0.49
CA GLN A 50 5.59 -2.68 1.19
C GLN A 50 4.86 -2.64 2.54
N TRP A 51 5.05 -1.56 3.32
CA TRP A 51 4.36 -1.38 4.60
C TRP A 51 2.84 -1.31 4.42
N ILE A 52 2.36 -0.57 3.42
CA ILE A 52 0.94 -0.53 3.05
C ILE A 52 0.43 -1.94 2.69
N ALA A 53 1.15 -2.67 1.83
CA ALA A 53 0.74 -4.02 1.41
C ALA A 53 0.60 -4.96 2.61
N TYR A 54 1.54 -4.90 3.55
CA TYR A 54 1.49 -5.66 4.80
C TYR A 54 0.28 -5.28 5.67
N ARG A 55 -0.03 -3.98 5.79
CA ARG A 55 -1.19 -3.48 6.54
C ARG A 55 -2.51 -3.95 5.94
N VAL A 56 -2.65 -3.89 4.61
CA VAL A 56 -3.81 -4.41 3.88
C VAL A 56 -3.99 -5.91 4.14
N GLN A 57 -2.91 -6.69 4.02
CA GLN A 57 -2.97 -8.13 4.26
C GLN A 57 -3.35 -8.46 5.71
N SER A 58 -2.88 -7.64 6.66
CA SER A 58 -3.18 -7.78 8.09
C SER A 58 -4.54 -7.19 8.50
N ARG A 59 -5.38 -6.76 7.53
CA ARG A 59 -6.67 -6.08 7.74
C ARG A 59 -6.60 -4.88 8.69
N ARG A 60 -5.46 -4.19 8.72
CA ARG A 60 -5.30 -2.96 9.51
C ARG A 60 -5.64 -1.76 8.64
N GLY A 61 -6.25 -0.74 9.25
CA GLY A 61 -6.50 0.54 8.57
C GLY A 61 -5.21 1.11 7.96
N ILE A 62 -5.32 1.61 6.74
CA ILE A 62 -4.22 2.20 5.94
C ILE A 62 -4.37 3.71 5.80
N GLU A 63 -5.42 4.27 6.37
CA GLU A 63 -5.80 5.66 6.22
C GLU A 63 -5.15 6.56 7.28
N HIS A 64 -4.72 6.00 8.42
CA HIS A 64 -4.04 6.73 9.50
C HIS A 64 -2.66 6.13 9.81
N CYS A 65 -1.73 7.00 10.20
CA CYS A 65 -0.43 6.61 10.71
C CYS A 65 -0.57 5.89 12.06
N GLU A 66 0.13 4.78 12.24
CA GLU A 66 0.11 4.00 13.49
C GLU A 66 0.85 4.65 14.65
N LEU A 67 1.67 5.68 14.39
CA LEU A 67 2.46 6.38 15.41
C LEU A 67 1.80 7.69 15.85
N CYS A 68 1.39 8.53 14.90
CA CYS A 68 0.85 9.86 15.19
C CYS A 68 -0.66 9.99 14.97
N GLY A 69 -1.34 8.97 14.45
CA GLY A 69 -2.78 8.99 14.17
C GLY A 69 -3.20 9.92 13.01
N SER A 70 -2.31 10.75 12.47
CA SER A 70 -2.63 11.64 11.35
C SER A 70 -2.92 10.87 10.06
N LYS A 71 -3.77 11.44 9.19
CA LYS A 71 -4.14 10.84 7.91
C LYS A 71 -2.92 10.72 6.99
N LEU A 72 -2.72 9.53 6.42
CA LEU A 72 -1.65 9.27 5.47
C LEU A 72 -1.89 10.00 4.15
N GLN A 73 -0.88 10.76 3.70
CA GLN A 73 -0.92 11.56 2.47
C GLN A 73 -0.45 10.74 1.27
N VAL A 74 -1.17 9.65 0.96
CA VAL A 74 -0.85 8.73 -0.14
C VAL A 74 -1.85 8.87 -1.28
N LYS A 75 -1.36 8.94 -2.53
CA LYS A 75 -2.20 8.96 -3.74
C LYS A 75 -2.29 7.56 -4.33
N TRP A 76 -3.48 6.97 -4.27
CA TRP A 76 -3.75 5.68 -4.89
C TRP A 76 -3.95 5.84 -6.39
N LYS A 77 -3.27 5.00 -7.16
CA LYS A 77 -3.57 4.82 -8.58
C LYS A 77 -3.92 3.36 -8.79
N THR A 78 -5.18 3.09 -9.08
CA THR A 78 -5.58 1.78 -9.58
C THR A 78 -4.94 1.62 -10.95
N ARG A 79 -4.23 0.51 -11.18
CA ARG A 79 -3.89 0.15 -12.56
C ARG A 79 -5.19 -0.05 -13.31
N ALA A 80 -5.25 0.36 -14.57
CA ALA A 80 -6.41 0.05 -15.39
C ALA A 80 -6.56 -1.47 -15.49
N PHE A 81 -7.80 -1.98 -15.48
CA PHE A 81 -8.11 -3.41 -15.37
C PHE A 81 -7.32 -4.27 -16.36
N TYR A 82 -7.15 -3.79 -17.59
CA TYR A 82 -6.42 -4.50 -18.65
C TYR A 82 -4.89 -4.65 -18.42
N LYS A 83 -4.31 -3.92 -17.46
CA LYS A 83 -2.88 -3.99 -17.09
C LYS A 83 -2.66 -4.74 -15.76
N TRP A 84 -3.68 -5.43 -15.27
CA TRP A 84 -3.55 -6.26 -14.09
C TRP A 84 -2.78 -7.52 -14.46
N GLU A 85 -1.79 -7.84 -13.64
CA GLU A 85 -1.05 -9.09 -13.76
C GLU A 85 -1.99 -10.25 -13.42
N LYS A 86 -1.92 -11.33 -14.19
CA LYS A 86 -2.77 -12.49 -13.93
C LYS A 86 -2.47 -12.99 -12.52
N ILE A 87 -3.50 -12.98 -11.66
CA ILE A 87 -3.38 -13.54 -10.32
C ILE A 87 -3.01 -15.02 -10.49
N HIS A 88 -1.85 -15.41 -9.96
CA HIS A 88 -1.42 -16.80 -9.94
C HIS A 88 -2.24 -17.56 -8.88
N LEU A 89 -3.42 -18.00 -9.28
CA LEU A 89 -4.23 -18.92 -8.49
C LEU A 89 -3.59 -20.30 -8.54
N THR A 90 -3.43 -20.92 -7.38
CA THR A 90 -3.06 -22.33 -7.25
C THR A 90 -4.14 -23.22 -7.88
N GLN A 91 -3.78 -24.46 -8.21
CA GLN A 91 -4.74 -25.40 -8.79
C GLN A 91 -5.94 -25.64 -7.86
N GLU A 92 -5.70 -25.66 -6.55
CA GLU A 92 -6.74 -25.79 -5.53
C GLU A 92 -7.71 -24.60 -5.48
N GLU A 93 -7.20 -23.38 -5.64
CA GLU A 93 -8.06 -22.19 -5.65
C GLU A 93 -8.94 -22.16 -6.91
N LYS A 94 -8.40 -22.61 -8.06
CA LYS A 94 -9.17 -22.72 -9.30
C LYS A 94 -10.26 -23.77 -9.19
N THR A 95 -9.98 -24.94 -8.62
CA THR A 95 -11.00 -25.99 -8.46
C THR A 95 -12.09 -25.56 -7.48
N LYS A 96 -11.72 -24.88 -6.37
CA LYS A 96 -12.71 -24.28 -5.45
C LYS A 96 -13.61 -23.29 -6.19
N LEU A 97 -13.05 -22.37 -6.97
CA LEU A 97 -13.84 -21.42 -7.76
C LEU A 97 -14.80 -22.13 -8.72
N ASN A 98 -14.32 -23.15 -9.44
CA ASN A 98 -15.15 -23.91 -10.37
C ASN A 98 -16.31 -24.62 -9.66
N ILE A 99 -16.06 -25.24 -8.51
CA ILE A 99 -17.10 -25.90 -7.70
C ILE A 99 -18.14 -24.88 -7.22
N PHE A 100 -17.71 -23.72 -6.70
CA PHE A 100 -18.62 -22.64 -6.29
C PHE A 100 -19.46 -22.10 -7.46
N THR A 101 -18.87 -21.96 -8.65
CA THR A 101 -19.62 -21.52 -9.82
C THR A 101 -20.63 -22.57 -10.28
N PHE A 102 -20.26 -23.85 -10.26
CA PHE A 102 -21.14 -24.93 -10.68
C PHE A 102 -22.33 -25.09 -9.71
N SER A 103 -22.07 -25.08 -8.41
CA SER A 103 -23.13 -25.19 -7.41
C SER A 103 -24.12 -24.03 -7.49
N TYR A 104 -23.64 -22.80 -7.70
CA TYR A 104 -24.48 -21.63 -7.88
C TYR A 104 -25.36 -21.75 -9.15
N VAL A 105 -24.80 -22.22 -10.27
CA VAL A 105 -25.56 -22.41 -11.52
C VAL A 105 -26.65 -23.48 -11.36
N VAL A 106 -26.33 -24.63 -10.74
CA VAL A 106 -27.31 -25.69 -10.48
C VAL A 106 -28.46 -25.15 -9.61
N ALA A 107 -28.14 -24.43 -8.52
CA ALA A 107 -29.15 -23.84 -7.64
C ALA A 107 -30.00 -22.76 -8.34
N ALA A 108 -29.39 -21.94 -9.22
CA ALA A 108 -30.10 -20.89 -9.95
C ALA A 108 -31.01 -21.43 -11.07
N MET A 109 -30.68 -22.59 -11.64
CA MET A 109 -31.47 -23.23 -12.71
C MET A 109 -32.61 -24.12 -12.18
N GLY A 110 -32.76 -24.25 -10.86
CA GLY A 110 -33.96 -24.81 -10.24
C GLY A 110 -34.24 -26.29 -10.53
N MET A 111 -33.20 -27.11 -10.63
CA MET A 111 -33.33 -28.58 -10.52
C MET A 111 -33.19 -29.04 -9.07
#